data_AF-A0A6B3HWN3-F1
#
_entry.id   AF-A0A6B3HWN3-F1
#
_cell.length_a   1.000
_cell.length_b   1.000
_cell.length_c   1.000
_cell.angle_alpha   90.00
_cell.angle_beta   90.00
_cell.angle_gamma   90.00
#
_symmetry.space_group_name_H-M   'P 1'
#
loop_
_entity.id
_entity.type
_entity.pdbx_description
1 polymer ?
#
loop_
_entity_poly.entity_id
_entity_poly.type
_entity_poly.pdbx_seq_one_letter_code
_entity_poly.pdbx_strand_id
1 'polypeptide(L)'
;RSGRRGAVPACDLALATAVAGLAAAHALSFLDGELPASTGVRWEAALPLLDWRSERIGPHADCSCGAATGTEGAGASGSVPAQDTMAG
;
A
#
# COMPACT_ATOMS: atom_id res chain seq x y z
N ARG A 1 26.10 -11.96 13.90
CA ARG A 1 25.34 -11.84 15.17
C ARG A 1 23.88 -11.60 14.79
N SER A 2 23.04 -12.63 14.76
CA SER A 2 21.61 -12.47 14.47
C SER A 2 20.98 -11.70 15.65
N GLY A 3 20.55 -10.46 15.40
CA GLY A 3 19.83 -9.68 16.39
C GLY A 3 18.57 -10.45 16.78
N ARG A 4 18.41 -10.74 18.07
CA ARG A 4 17.18 -11.28 18.63
C ARG A 4 16.08 -10.28 18.26
N ARG A 5 15.22 -10.62 17.29
CA ARG A 5 14.04 -9.80 16.98
C ARG A 5 13.26 -9.72 18.30
N GLY A 6 13.16 -8.52 18.87
CA GLY A 6 12.36 -8.32 20.07
C GLY A 6 10.97 -8.91 19.84
N ALA A 7 10.39 -9.54 20.88
CA ALA A 7 9.02 -10.03 20.79
C ALA A 7 8.14 -8.84 20.39
N VAL A 8 7.57 -8.89 19.18
CA VAL A 8 6.56 -7.92 18.77
C VAL A 8 5.41 -8.11 19.75
N PRO A 9 4.90 -7.05 20.40
CA PRO A 9 3.71 -7.17 21.24
C PRO A 9 2.61 -7.86 20.43
N ALA A 10 1.75 -8.64 21.10
CA ALA A 10 0.64 -9.32 20.43
C ALA A 10 -0.16 -8.27 19.65
N CYS A 11 -0.01 -8.27 18.32
CA CYS A 11 -0.85 -7.46 17.47
C CYS A 11 -2.27 -7.97 17.63
N ASP A 12 -3.23 -7.05 17.68
CA ASP A 12 -4.63 -7.46 17.61
C ASP A 12 -4.84 -8.18 16.27
N LEU A 13 -5.06 -9.49 16.33
CA LEU A 13 -5.12 -10.34 15.14
C LEU A 13 -6.28 -9.94 14.22
N ALA A 14 -7.39 -9.49 14.80
CA ALA A 14 -8.56 -9.05 14.04
C ALA A 14 -8.24 -7.77 13.27
N LEU A 15 -7.66 -6.77 13.93
CA LEU A 15 -7.22 -5.53 13.29
C LEU A 15 -6.16 -5.80 12.21
N ALA A 16 -5.17 -6.64 12.50
CA ALA A 16 -4.13 -7.00 11.55
C ALA A 16 -4.71 -7.66 10.29
N THR A 17 -5.69 -8.56 10.47
CA THR A 17 -6.38 -9.25 9.36
C THR A 17 -7.23 -8.27 8.55
N ALA A 18 -7.94 -7.35 9.21
CA ALA A 18 -8.71 -6.32 8.54
C ALA A 18 -7.81 -5.40 7.69
N VAL A 19 -6.71 -4.91 8.24
CA VAL A 19 -5.72 -4.09 7.53
C VAL A 19 -5.12 -4.85 6.35
N ALA A 20 -4.79 -6.14 6.51
CA ALA A 20 -4.28 -6.96 5.41
C ALA A 20 -5.30 -7.11 4.26
N GLY A 21 -6.58 -7.32 4.58
CA GLY A 21 -7.65 -7.41 3.57
C GLY A 21 -7.83 -6.11 2.78
N LEU A 22 -7.75 -4.96 3.46
CA LEU A 22 -7.84 -3.65 2.82
C LEU A 22 -6.62 -3.34 1.95
N ALA A 23 -5.42 -3.66 2.43
CA ALA A 23 -4.20 -3.54 1.65
C ALA A 23 -4.28 -4.39 0.37
N ALA A 24 -4.80 -5.62 0.46
CA ALA A 24 -5.02 -6.47 -0.71
C ALA A 24 -6.06 -5.85 -1.67
N ALA A 25 -7.17 -5.31 -1.17
CA ALA A 25 -8.18 -4.65 -2.00
C ALA A 25 -7.62 -3.41 -2.72
N HIS A 26 -6.80 -2.60 -2.06
CA HIS A 26 -6.10 -1.48 -2.69
C HIS A 26 -5.10 -1.93 -3.76
N ALA A 27 -4.36 -3.01 -3.51
CA ALA A 27 -3.47 -3.60 -4.50
C ALA A 27 -4.23 -4.11 -5.72
N LEU A 28 -5.36 -4.80 -5.52
CA LEU A 28 -6.20 -5.29 -6.62
C LEU A 28 -6.77 -4.14 -7.45
N SER A 29 -7.32 -3.11 -6.80
CA SER A 29 -7.80 -1.91 -7.49
C SER A 29 -6.72 -1.26 -8.35
N PHE A 30 -5.47 -1.19 -7.86
CA PHE A 30 -4.35 -0.73 -8.66
C PHE A 30 -4.04 -1.64 -9.86
N LEU A 31 -4.08 -2.96 -9.67
CA LEU A 31 -3.89 -3.93 -10.76
C LEU A 31 -5.01 -3.88 -11.81
N ASP A 32 -6.22 -3.51 -11.40
CA ASP A 32 -7.36 -3.27 -12.29
C ASP A 32 -7.24 -1.91 -13.04
N GLY A 33 -6.21 -1.11 -12.77
CA GLY A 33 -5.96 0.18 -13.42
C GLY A 33 -6.67 1.38 -12.75
N GLU A 34 -7.30 1.16 -11.60
CA GLU A 34 -7.98 2.19 -10.83
C GLU A 34 -7.02 2.87 -9.84
N LEU A 35 -7.37 4.07 -9.38
CA LEU A 35 -6.67 4.74 -8.29
C LEU A 35 -7.25 4.28 -6.94
N PRO A 36 -6.54 3.45 -6.15
CA PRO A 36 -7.06 2.98 -4.87
C PRO A 36 -7.23 4.15 -3.91
N ALA A 37 -8.15 4.03 -2.94
CA ALA A 37 -8.39 5.07 -1.93
C ALA A 37 -7.16 5.38 -1.06
N SER A 38 -6.12 4.53 -1.08
CA SER A 38 -4.82 4.75 -0.43
C SER A 38 -3.87 5.66 -1.25
N THR A 39 -4.26 6.12 -2.43
CA THR A 39 -3.40 6.96 -3.30
C THR A 39 -3.19 8.34 -2.69
N GLY A 40 -1.93 8.70 -2.41
CA GLY A 40 -1.59 10.01 -1.86
C GLY A 40 -2.16 10.28 -0.46
N VAL A 41 -2.56 9.23 0.26
CA VAL A 41 -3.08 9.34 1.62
C VAL A 41 -2.43 8.32 2.53
N ARG A 42 -2.32 8.68 3.80
CA ARG A 42 -2.16 7.71 4.88
C ARG A 42 -3.54 7.30 5.33
N TRP A 43 -3.80 6.01 5.19
CA TRP A 43 -5.03 5.39 5.61
C TRP A 43 -4.79 4.64 6.92
N GLU A 44 -5.66 4.82 7.91
CA GLU A 44 -5.53 4.25 9.25
C GLU A 44 -6.83 3.60 9.71
N ALA A 45 -6.72 2.41 10.31
CA ALA A 45 -7.78 1.76 11.09
C ALA A 45 -7.33 1.64 12.54
N ALA A 46 -8.18 2.05 13.48
CA ALA A 46 -7.84 2.08 14.89
C ALA A 46 -8.90 1.42 15.78
N LEU A 47 -8.44 0.61 16.73
CA LEU A 47 -9.25 0.08 17.83
C LEU A 47 -9.29 1.05 19.01
N PRO A 48 -10.28 0.93 19.93
CA PRO A 48 -11.32 -0.10 19.97
C PRO A 48 -12.57 0.22 19.15
N LEU A 49 -12.78 1.47 18.74
CA LEU A 49 -14.01 1.91 18.07
C LEU A 49 -14.08 1.53 16.60
N LEU A 50 -13.02 0.90 16.07
CA LEU A 50 -12.85 0.64 14.64
C LEU A 50 -13.04 1.93 13.85
N ASP A 51 -12.25 2.94 14.19
CA ASP A 51 -12.22 4.23 13.51
C ASP A 51 -11.44 4.12 12.20
N TRP A 52 -11.86 4.88 11.19
CA TRP A 52 -11.33 4.84 9.82
C TRP A 52 -10.93 6.24 9.42
N ARG A 53 -9.65 6.47 9.13
CA ARG A 53 -9.13 7.79 8.77
C ARG A 53 -8.35 7.73 7.47
N SER A 54 -8.51 8.77 6.67
CA SER A 54 -7.66 9.05 5.53
C SER A 54 -7.11 10.46 5.67
N GLU A 55 -5.79 10.58 5.73
CA GLU A 55 -5.08 11.84 5.82
C GLU A 55 -4.29 12.02 4.52
N ARG A 56 -4.51 13.11 3.80
CA ARG A 56 -3.74 13.37 2.58
C ARG A 56 -2.28 13.62 2.93
N ILE A 57 -1.39 12.91 2.26
CA ILE A 57 0.06 13.10 2.36
C ILE A 57 0.56 13.59 1.01
N GLY A 58 1.01 14.84 0.99
CA GLY A 58 1.68 15.41 -0.17
C GLY A 58 3.12 14.89 -0.30
N PRO A 59 3.69 14.87 -1.51
CA PRO A 59 5.10 14.61 -1.69
C PRO A 59 5.93 15.70 -1.00
N HIS A 60 7.03 15.29 -0.36
CA HIS A 60 7.98 16.24 0.22
C HIS A 60 8.81 16.89 -0.89
N ALA A 61 8.88 18.23 -0.91
CA ALA A 61 9.52 18.98 -1.99
C ALA A 61 11.01 18.62 -2.19
N ASP A 62 11.73 18.39 -1.09
CA ASP A 62 13.17 18.06 -1.14
C ASP A 62 13.45 16.54 -1.29
N CYS A 63 12.42 15.69 -1.44
CA CYS A 63 12.63 14.25 -1.57
C CYS A 63 13.04 13.88 -3.00
N SER A 64 14.17 13.20 -3.14
CA SER A 64 14.74 12.80 -4.44
C SER A 64 13.99 11.66 -5.15
N CYS A 65 12.89 11.14 -4.58
CA CYS A 65 12.14 10.02 -5.16
C CYS A 65 11.30 10.39 -6.40
N GLY A 66 11.23 11.68 -6.77
CA GLY A 66 10.48 12.14 -7.95
C GLY A 66 8.97 12.26 -7.73
N ALA A 67 8.47 11.97 -6.52
CA ALA A 67 7.04 12.07 -6.22
C ALA A 67 6.49 13.52 -6.31
N ALA A 68 7.35 14.52 -6.11
CA ALA A 68 7.00 15.93 -6.28
C ALA A 68 6.98 16.38 -7.76
N THR A 69 7.60 15.61 -8.66
CA THR A 69 7.80 16.00 -10.07
C THR A 69 6.84 15.30 -11.04
N GLY A 70 5.96 14.40 -10.56
CA GLY A 70 5.16 13.52 -11.40
C GLY A 70 3.65 13.79 -11.39
N THR A 71 3.17 14.77 -12.18
CA THR A 71 1.78 14.85 -12.67
C THR A 71 1.66 14.50 -14.16
N GLU A 72 2.67 13.86 -14.75
CA GLU A 72 2.62 13.31 -16.11
C GLU A 72 3.00 11.82 -16.06
N GLY A 73 1.99 10.96 -16.02
CA GLY A 73 2.05 9.62 -16.61
C GLY A 73 2.81 8.49 -15.90
N ALA A 74 3.36 8.67 -14.69
CA ALA A 74 4.12 7.61 -14.02
C ALA A 74 3.26 6.62 -13.20
N GLY A 75 2.19 6.10 -13.82
CA GLY A 75 1.38 4.99 -13.29
C GLY A 75 1.55 3.69 -14.07
N ALA A 76 2.26 3.70 -15.20
CA ALA A 76 2.59 2.49 -15.91
C ALA A 76 3.88 1.91 -15.31
N SER A 77 3.74 0.90 -14.44
CA SER A 77 4.77 -0.14 -14.38
C SER A 77 5.04 -0.55 -15.82
N GLY A 78 6.28 -0.39 -16.31
CA GLY A 78 6.62 -0.72 -17.69
C GLY A 78 6.01 -2.06 -18.07
N SER A 79 5.43 -2.16 -19.27
CA SER A 79 4.76 -3.37 -19.75
C SER A 79 5.65 -4.59 -19.51
N VAL A 80 5.32 -5.40 -18.51
CA VAL A 80 5.96 -6.70 -18.32
C VAL A 80 5.51 -7.54 -19.52
N PRO A 81 6.43 -8.09 -20.33
CA PRO A 81 6.04 -8.94 -21.45
C PRO A 81 5.21 -10.12 -20.92
N ALA A 82 4.19 -10.51 -21.69
CA ALA A 82 3.31 -11.62 -21.34
C ALA A 82 4.16 -12.86 -21.03
N GLN A 83 4.02 -13.37 -19.81
CA GLN A 83 4.69 -14.58 -19.37
C GLN A 83 3.85 -15.79 -19.76
N ASP A 84 4.45 -16.70 -20.51
CA ASP A 84 3.81 -17.96 -20.89
C ASP A 84 3.42 -18.75 -19.64
N THR A 85 2.11 -18.90 -19.42
CA THR A 85 1.61 -19.79 -18.37
C THR A 85 1.61 -21.20 -18.92
N MET A 86 2.36 -22.09 -18.25
CA MET A 86 2.41 -23.53 -18.54
C MET A 86 1.10 -24.20 -18.13
N ALA A 87 0.02 -23.91 -18.85
CA ALA A 87 -1.18 -24.74 -18.88
C ALA A 87 -1.15 -25.55 -20.18
N GLY A 88 -0.48 -26.70 -20.11
CA GLY A 88 -0.59 -27.79 -21.08
C GLY A 88 -1.26 -28.98 -20.44
#